data_AF-A0A6I5VQ56-F1
#
_entry.id   AF-A0A6I5VQ56-F1
#
_cell.length_a   1.000
_cell.length_b   1.000
_cell.length_c   1.000
_cell.angle_alpha   90.00
_cell.angle_beta   90.00
_cell.angle_gamma   90.00
#
_symmetry.space_group_name_H-M   'P 1'
#
loop_
_entity.id
_entity.type
_entity.pdbx_description
1 polymer ?
#
loop_
_entity_poly.entity_id
_entity_poly.type
_entity_poly.pdbx_seq_one_letter_code
_entity_poly.pdbx_strand_id
1 'polypeptide(L)'
;MLEAEVTPARLAQLVEVDSKTVQRWLTENRIPYPITRHRVARALGHEETYLWPGLLADGLGGVPEAIGGIWPTRTSISSETWHSLFDRAKRQIDILIYAGAFLVETIDLADVLRFKSECGAVIRLLVGDADCAAVKSRAEELGLAWLPERCRTTETYLARDLGPNVCVRTHSTTLYASEFRFDDTLLINTHAYGVWASESPVLRLDCAESPLFQFYADAFDRVWGNETLCLAISPGPGSQCRSKSGALRRKIASGGGHRSA
;
A
#
# COMPACT_ATOMS: atom_id res chain seq x y z
N MET A 1 -5.74 17.94 -33.03
CA MET A 1 -5.70 18.60 -34.36
C MET A 1 -6.35 17.76 -35.44
N LEU A 2 -5.95 16.48 -35.61
CA LEU A 2 -6.62 15.56 -36.53
C LEU A 2 -8.10 15.34 -36.18
N GLU A 3 -8.39 15.09 -34.90
CA GLU A 3 -9.77 14.92 -34.39
C GLU A 3 -10.63 16.18 -34.53
N ALA A 4 -10.01 17.36 -34.50
CA ALA A 4 -10.69 18.64 -34.69
C ALA A 4 -10.72 19.08 -36.18
N GLU A 5 -10.15 18.27 -37.09
CA GLU A 5 -10.00 18.58 -38.52
C GLU A 5 -9.32 19.93 -38.82
N VAL A 6 -8.42 20.38 -37.92
CA VAL A 6 -7.72 21.67 -38.04
C VAL A 6 -6.29 21.48 -38.54
N THR A 7 -5.91 22.18 -39.61
CA THR A 7 -4.52 22.21 -40.10
C THR A 7 -3.62 23.13 -39.27
N PRO A 8 -2.28 22.93 -39.26
CA PRO A 8 -1.35 23.82 -38.55
C PRO A 8 -1.47 25.31 -38.93
N ALA A 9 -1.67 25.59 -40.23
CA ALA A 9 -1.87 26.95 -40.72
C ALA A 9 -3.21 27.53 -40.22
N ARG A 10 -4.27 26.72 -40.17
CA ARG A 10 -5.57 27.16 -39.66
C ARG A 10 -5.54 27.41 -38.15
N LEU A 11 -4.85 26.55 -37.39
CA LEU A 11 -4.66 26.75 -35.96
C LEU A 11 -3.88 28.04 -35.68
N ALA A 12 -2.83 28.31 -36.45
CA ALA A 12 -2.04 29.54 -36.32
C ALA A 12 -2.90 30.80 -36.48
N GLN A 13 -3.82 30.81 -37.47
CA GLN A 13 -4.78 31.89 -37.65
C GLN A 13 -5.76 32.02 -36.47
N LEU A 14 -6.31 30.90 -36.00
CA LEU A 14 -7.32 30.89 -34.92
C LEU A 14 -6.76 31.38 -33.58
N VAL A 15 -5.46 31.19 -33.33
CA VAL A 15 -4.82 31.55 -32.05
C VAL A 15 -3.90 32.76 -32.16
N GLU A 16 -3.88 33.41 -33.33
CA GLU A 16 -3.14 34.64 -33.63
C GLU A 16 -1.62 34.51 -33.43
N VAL A 17 -1.03 33.41 -33.92
CA VAL A 17 0.42 33.19 -33.88
C VAL A 17 0.96 32.87 -35.27
N ASP A 18 2.27 32.94 -35.43
CA ASP A 18 2.92 32.52 -36.67
C ASP A 18 2.85 31.00 -36.88
N SER A 19 2.68 30.58 -38.13
CA SER A 19 2.60 29.16 -38.51
C SER A 19 3.85 28.36 -38.13
N LYS A 20 5.04 28.97 -38.13
CA LYS A 20 6.28 28.34 -37.66
C LYS A 20 6.23 28.09 -36.16
N THR A 21 5.54 28.92 -35.39
CA THR A 21 5.35 28.73 -33.95
C THR A 21 4.52 27.48 -33.67
N VAL A 22 3.43 27.28 -34.42
CA VAL A 22 2.63 26.05 -34.33
C VAL A 22 3.46 24.82 -34.73
N GLN A 23 4.24 24.92 -35.81
CA GLN A 23 5.15 23.83 -36.21
C GLN A 23 6.13 23.46 -35.09
N ARG A 24 6.71 24.45 -34.40
CA ARG A 24 7.62 24.21 -33.27
C ARG A 24 6.94 23.58 -32.06
N TRP A 25 5.67 23.88 -31.78
CA TRP A 25 4.92 23.15 -30.74
C TRP A 25 4.78 21.67 -31.10
N LEU A 26 4.54 21.37 -32.37
CA LEU A 26 4.37 20.00 -32.87
C LEU A 26 5.69 19.22 -32.94
N THR A 27 6.79 19.86 -33.32
CA THR A 27 8.07 19.17 -33.56
C THR A 27 9.04 19.21 -32.38
N GLU A 28 9.07 20.30 -31.61
CA GLU A 28 10.00 20.50 -30.49
C GLU A 28 9.34 20.23 -29.12
N ASN A 29 8.10 19.73 -29.10
CA ASN A 29 7.30 19.48 -27.89
C ASN A 29 7.23 20.70 -26.93
N ARG A 30 7.22 21.92 -27.50
CA ARG A 30 7.15 23.16 -26.73
C ARG A 30 5.74 23.44 -26.25
N ILE A 31 5.62 23.76 -24.97
CA ILE A 31 4.37 24.18 -24.35
C ILE A 31 4.17 25.70 -24.59
N PRO A 32 3.04 26.15 -25.17
CA PRO A 32 2.77 27.58 -25.34
C PRO A 32 2.63 28.31 -23.99
N TYR A 33 2.70 29.65 -24.04
CA TYR A 33 2.37 30.49 -22.88
C TYR A 33 0.89 30.37 -22.48
N PRO A 34 0.52 30.61 -21.21
CA PRO A 34 -0.83 30.36 -20.69
C PRO A 34 -1.98 30.93 -21.53
N ILE A 35 -1.89 32.21 -21.92
CA ILE A 35 -2.91 32.87 -22.75
C ILE A 35 -3.05 32.17 -24.12
N THR A 36 -1.94 31.76 -24.71
CA THR A 36 -1.93 31.06 -26.00
C THR A 36 -2.45 29.64 -25.87
N ARG A 37 -2.15 28.93 -24.78
CA ARG A 37 -2.69 27.60 -24.50
C ARG A 37 -4.21 27.61 -24.39
N HIS A 38 -4.76 28.56 -23.64
CA HIS A 38 -6.21 28.71 -23.53
C HIS A 38 -6.87 28.92 -24.90
N ARG A 39 -6.26 29.73 -25.78
CA ARG A 39 -6.76 29.96 -27.14
C ARG A 39 -6.73 28.69 -27.99
N VAL A 40 -5.64 27.93 -27.92
CA VAL A 40 -5.48 26.64 -28.62
C VAL A 40 -6.47 25.59 -28.08
N ALA A 41 -6.60 25.46 -26.77
CA ALA A 41 -7.57 24.59 -26.09
C ALA A 41 -8.99 24.87 -26.58
N ARG A 42 -9.40 26.14 -26.57
CA ARG A 42 -10.70 26.59 -27.10
C ARG A 42 -10.85 26.30 -28.59
N ALA A 43 -9.83 26.55 -29.41
CA ALA A 43 -9.87 26.35 -30.85
C ALA A 43 -9.97 24.85 -31.23
N LEU A 44 -9.44 23.96 -30.39
CA LEU A 44 -9.46 22.52 -30.59
C LEU A 44 -10.59 21.82 -29.84
N GLY A 45 -11.33 22.51 -28.96
CA GLY A 45 -12.45 21.94 -28.20
C GLY A 45 -12.03 21.00 -27.06
N HIS A 46 -10.80 21.13 -26.55
CA HIS A 46 -10.28 20.30 -25.46
C HIS A 46 -9.76 21.15 -24.30
N GLU A 47 -9.69 20.55 -23.11
CA GLU A 47 -9.03 21.11 -21.93
C GLU A 47 -7.52 21.33 -22.15
N GLU A 48 -6.91 22.31 -21.49
CA GLU A 48 -5.45 22.53 -21.55
C GLU A 48 -4.68 21.29 -21.07
N THR A 49 -5.16 20.61 -20.04
CA THR A 49 -4.52 19.42 -19.46
C THR A 49 -4.63 18.19 -20.36
N TYR A 50 -5.61 18.16 -21.26
CA TYR A 50 -5.72 17.12 -22.29
C TYR A 50 -4.66 17.31 -23.39
N LEU A 51 -4.43 18.55 -23.81
CA LEU A 51 -3.44 18.89 -24.84
C LEU A 51 -2.01 18.92 -24.32
N TRP A 52 -1.82 19.30 -23.06
CA TRP A 52 -0.53 19.31 -22.37
C TRP A 52 -0.65 18.65 -20.99
N PRO A 53 -0.58 17.31 -20.92
CA PRO A 53 -0.66 16.57 -19.66
C PRO A 53 0.42 16.97 -18.64
N GLY A 54 1.56 17.51 -19.09
CA GLY A 54 2.59 18.06 -18.21
C GLY A 54 2.12 19.22 -17.33
N LEU A 55 1.03 19.90 -17.67
CA LEU A 55 0.41 20.92 -16.81
C LEU A 55 -0.25 20.33 -15.56
N LEU A 56 -0.59 19.03 -15.58
CA LEU A 56 -1.11 18.33 -14.40
C LEU A 56 -0.03 18.19 -13.32
N ALA A 57 1.26 18.16 -13.69
CA ALA A 57 2.35 18.08 -12.73
C ALA A 57 2.43 19.35 -11.84
N ASP A 58 2.06 20.51 -12.39
CA ASP A 58 2.04 21.79 -11.66
C ASP A 58 0.68 22.09 -11.00
N GLY A 59 -0.43 21.51 -11.48
CA GLY A 59 -1.79 21.84 -11.05
C GLY A 59 -2.52 20.80 -10.19
N LEU A 60 -2.18 19.51 -10.32
CA LEU A 60 -2.60 18.46 -9.38
C LEU A 60 -1.40 18.14 -8.50
N GLY A 61 -1.31 18.78 -7.34
CA GLY A 61 -0.18 18.62 -6.42
C GLY A 61 0.27 17.17 -6.26
N GLY A 62 1.38 16.80 -6.90
CA GLY A 62 2.29 15.71 -6.52
C GLY A 62 1.73 14.30 -6.33
N VAL A 63 0.63 13.89 -6.97
CA VAL A 63 0.04 12.55 -6.70
C VAL A 63 0.76 11.35 -7.38
N PRO A 64 1.41 11.46 -8.56
CA PRO A 64 2.02 10.27 -9.20
C PRO A 64 3.20 9.67 -8.43
N GLU A 65 3.96 10.50 -7.70
CA GLU A 65 5.19 10.05 -7.03
C GLU A 65 4.91 9.22 -5.77
N ALA A 66 3.66 9.25 -5.27
CA ALA A 66 3.26 8.48 -4.10
C ALA A 66 2.94 7.01 -4.42
N ILE A 67 2.33 6.72 -5.58
CA ILE A 67 1.81 5.37 -5.91
C ILE A 67 2.88 4.57 -6.66
N GLY A 68 3.51 3.62 -5.97
CA GLY A 68 4.54 2.74 -6.51
C GLY A 68 4.01 1.55 -7.33
N GLY A 69 2.69 1.33 -7.33
CA GLY A 69 2.04 0.30 -8.14
C GLY A 69 0.70 -0.15 -7.60
N ILE A 70 0.01 -1.00 -8.37
CA ILE A 70 -1.28 -1.58 -8.01
C ILE A 70 -1.26 -3.07 -8.32
N TRP A 71 -1.67 -3.88 -7.35
CA TRP A 71 -2.01 -5.28 -7.57
C TRP A 71 -3.52 -5.41 -7.79
N PRO A 72 -3.98 -6.15 -8.81
CA PRO A 72 -5.40 -6.31 -9.09
C PRO A 72 -6.15 -7.03 -7.97
N THR A 73 -5.47 -7.93 -7.26
CA THR A 73 -5.99 -8.61 -6.06
C THR A 73 -4.89 -8.76 -5.01
N ARG A 74 -5.25 -8.83 -3.72
CA ARG A 74 -4.28 -9.14 -2.64
C ARG A 74 -3.57 -10.48 -2.87
N THR A 75 -4.26 -11.48 -3.41
CA THR A 75 -3.68 -12.79 -3.73
C THR A 75 -2.67 -12.77 -4.87
N SER A 76 -2.62 -11.71 -5.67
CA SER A 76 -1.58 -11.54 -6.70
C SER A 76 -0.22 -11.08 -6.13
N ILE A 77 -0.17 -10.66 -4.86
CA ILE A 77 1.09 -10.39 -4.15
C ILE A 77 1.74 -11.72 -3.80
N SER A 78 2.89 -12.01 -4.40
CA SER A 78 3.61 -13.27 -4.18
C SER A 78 4.12 -13.41 -2.74
N SER A 79 4.26 -14.65 -2.27
CA SER A 79 4.90 -14.94 -0.98
C SER A 79 6.29 -14.32 -0.90
N GLU A 80 7.08 -14.36 -1.99
CA GLU A 80 8.40 -13.73 -2.06
C GLU A 80 8.34 -12.21 -1.83
N THR A 81 7.32 -11.54 -2.37
CA THR A 81 7.11 -10.10 -2.14
C THR A 81 6.83 -9.82 -0.68
N TRP A 82 5.96 -10.61 -0.03
CA TRP A 82 5.72 -10.49 1.41
C TRP A 82 7.00 -10.69 2.22
N HIS A 83 7.78 -11.74 1.94
CA HIS A 83 9.06 -11.97 2.61
C HIS A 83 10.02 -10.79 2.42
N SER A 84 10.11 -10.25 1.21
CA SER A 84 10.97 -9.10 0.87
C SER A 84 10.56 -7.83 1.63
N LEU A 85 9.26 -7.56 1.78
CA LEU A 85 8.74 -6.41 2.55
C LEU A 85 9.12 -6.51 4.02
N PHE A 86 8.88 -7.66 4.65
CA PHE A 86 9.27 -7.90 6.04
C PHE A 86 10.81 -7.85 6.21
N ASP A 87 11.57 -8.46 5.31
CA ASP A 87 13.04 -8.48 5.37
C ASP A 87 13.64 -7.07 5.27
N ARG A 88 13.07 -6.21 4.41
CA ARG A 88 13.54 -4.84 4.21
C ARG A 88 13.18 -3.89 5.35
N ALA A 89 12.06 -4.11 6.04
CA ALA A 89 11.63 -3.26 7.14
C ALA A 89 12.64 -3.28 8.30
N LYS A 90 13.00 -2.10 8.82
CA LYS A 90 14.02 -1.92 9.87
C LYS A 90 13.56 -1.04 11.03
N ARG A 91 12.66 -0.10 10.80
CA ARG A 91 12.26 0.90 11.80
C ARG A 91 10.85 0.65 12.30
N GLN A 92 9.90 0.42 11.39
CA GLN A 92 8.48 0.36 11.72
C GLN A 92 7.73 -0.66 10.87
N ILE A 93 6.89 -1.45 11.53
CA ILE A 93 5.92 -2.34 10.90
C ILE A 93 4.56 -2.08 11.53
N ASP A 94 3.59 -1.63 10.73
CA ASP A 94 2.21 -1.43 11.18
C ASP A 94 1.27 -2.31 10.37
N ILE A 95 0.37 -3.04 11.02
CA ILE A 95 -0.57 -3.94 10.35
C ILE A 95 -1.98 -3.74 10.92
N LEU A 96 -2.95 -3.42 10.06
CA LEU A 96 -4.36 -3.25 10.41
C LEU A 96 -5.24 -4.17 9.56
N ILE A 97 -5.91 -5.11 10.21
CA ILE A 97 -6.64 -6.22 9.57
C ILE A 97 -7.81 -6.68 10.43
N TYR A 98 -8.82 -7.28 9.81
CA TYR A 98 -9.76 -8.12 10.57
C TYR A 98 -9.09 -9.42 11.02
N ALA A 99 -8.84 -10.36 10.10
CA ALA A 99 -8.30 -11.68 10.47
C ALA A 99 -6.82 -11.90 10.09
N GLY A 100 -6.36 -11.45 8.92
CA GLY A 100 -4.96 -11.59 8.46
C GLY A 100 -4.32 -12.99 8.51
N ALA A 101 -5.09 -14.07 8.58
CA ALA A 101 -4.58 -15.45 8.68
C ALA A 101 -3.56 -15.80 7.58
N PHE A 102 -3.71 -15.22 6.39
CA PHE A 102 -2.78 -15.41 5.28
C PHE A 102 -1.33 -15.01 5.63
N LEU A 103 -1.10 -14.01 6.50
CA LEU A 103 0.25 -13.63 6.90
C LEU A 103 0.91 -14.77 7.68
N VAL A 104 0.18 -15.34 8.64
CA VAL A 104 0.63 -16.48 9.45
C VAL A 104 0.87 -17.73 8.57
N GLU A 105 0.08 -17.90 7.52
CA GLU A 105 0.21 -19.03 6.57
C GLU A 105 1.33 -18.81 5.53
N THR A 106 1.68 -17.56 5.23
CA THR A 106 2.65 -17.19 4.18
C THR A 106 4.07 -17.02 4.70
N ILE A 107 4.22 -16.52 5.92
CA ILE A 107 5.51 -16.24 6.56
C ILE A 107 5.54 -16.83 7.96
N ASP A 108 6.73 -17.12 8.47
CA ASP A 108 6.93 -17.45 9.88
C ASP A 108 6.81 -16.17 10.73
N LEU A 109 5.58 -15.66 10.82
CA LEU A 109 5.29 -14.31 11.28
C LEU A 109 5.86 -14.08 12.69
N ALA A 110 5.64 -15.00 13.63
CA ALA A 110 6.12 -14.84 15.00
C ALA A 110 7.65 -14.69 15.09
N ASP A 111 8.39 -15.55 14.39
CA ASP A 111 9.86 -15.50 14.41
C ASP A 111 10.40 -14.26 13.70
N VAL A 112 9.76 -13.85 12.59
CA VAL A 112 10.09 -12.61 11.88
C VAL A 112 9.85 -11.38 12.78
N LEU A 113 8.69 -11.28 13.42
CA LEU A 113 8.35 -10.16 14.30
C LEU A 113 9.31 -10.09 15.49
N ARG A 114 9.62 -11.24 16.12
CA ARG A 114 10.60 -11.32 17.20
C ARG A 114 11.96 -10.81 16.77
N PHE A 115 12.49 -11.35 15.67
CA PHE A 115 13.79 -10.95 15.16
C PHE A 115 13.86 -9.45 14.85
N LYS A 116 12.81 -8.90 14.21
CA LYS A 116 12.73 -7.48 13.86
C LYS A 116 12.66 -6.60 15.11
N SER A 117 11.86 -7.02 16.09
CA SER A 117 11.73 -6.37 17.39
C SER A 117 13.06 -6.30 18.16
N GLU A 118 13.81 -7.41 18.19
CA GLU A 118 15.15 -7.51 18.80
C GLU A 118 16.18 -6.63 18.09
N CYS A 119 16.01 -6.42 16.78
CA CYS A 119 16.80 -5.48 15.99
C CYS A 119 16.37 -4.01 16.14
N GLY A 120 15.37 -3.73 17.00
CA GLY A 120 14.94 -2.37 17.36
C GLY A 120 13.78 -1.82 16.52
N ALA A 121 13.15 -2.62 15.65
CA ALA A 121 11.97 -2.18 14.92
C ALA A 121 10.75 -2.07 15.87
N VAL A 122 9.97 -1.00 15.73
CA VAL A 122 8.69 -0.81 16.42
C VAL A 122 7.60 -1.50 15.61
N ILE A 123 6.83 -2.37 16.25
CA ILE A 123 5.83 -3.20 15.56
C ILE A 123 4.46 -3.01 16.22
N ARG A 124 3.46 -2.62 15.41
CA ARG A 124 2.09 -2.36 15.84
C ARG A 124 1.12 -3.21 15.04
N LEU A 125 0.38 -4.09 15.71
CA LEU A 125 -0.61 -4.97 15.07
C LEU A 125 -2.00 -4.70 15.64
N LEU A 126 -2.96 -4.48 14.75
CA LEU A 126 -4.39 -4.37 15.03
C LEU A 126 -5.12 -5.50 14.32
N VAL A 127 -5.80 -6.34 15.10
CA VAL A 127 -6.64 -7.46 14.62
C VAL A 127 -8.10 -7.17 14.98
N GLY A 128 -9.06 -7.55 14.15
CA GLY A 128 -10.47 -7.34 14.44
C GLY A 128 -10.89 -8.07 15.72
N ASP A 129 -11.66 -7.41 16.58
CA ASP A 129 -12.32 -8.06 17.69
C ASP A 129 -13.41 -8.99 17.16
N ALA A 130 -13.27 -10.29 17.41
CA ALA A 130 -14.20 -11.32 16.95
C ALA A 130 -15.65 -11.08 17.43
N ASP A 131 -15.82 -10.41 18.56
CA ASP A 131 -17.11 -10.21 19.20
C ASP A 131 -17.76 -8.86 18.84
N CYS A 132 -17.05 -7.96 18.15
CA CYS A 132 -17.56 -6.66 17.79
C CYS A 132 -18.57 -6.69 16.62
N ALA A 133 -19.40 -5.65 16.56
CA ALA A 133 -20.41 -5.51 15.50
C ALA A 133 -19.78 -5.37 14.10
N ALA A 134 -18.67 -4.64 13.97
CA ALA A 134 -18.02 -4.43 12.67
C ALA A 134 -17.56 -5.74 12.00
N VAL A 135 -16.93 -6.63 12.77
CA VAL A 135 -16.51 -7.96 12.28
C VAL A 135 -17.71 -8.82 11.92
N LYS A 136 -18.76 -8.85 12.77
CA LYS A 136 -19.99 -9.62 12.52
C LYS A 136 -20.74 -9.13 11.28
N SER A 137 -20.91 -7.81 11.11
CA SER A 137 -21.55 -7.23 9.93
C SER A 137 -20.77 -7.52 8.66
N ARG A 138 -19.43 -7.43 8.68
CA ARG A 138 -18.60 -7.80 7.53
C ARG A 138 -18.69 -9.29 7.21
N ALA A 139 -18.80 -10.15 8.24
CA ALA A 139 -18.98 -11.59 8.06
C ALA A 139 -20.31 -11.90 7.36
N GLU A 140 -21.40 -11.27 7.80
CA GLU A 140 -22.72 -11.40 7.19
C GLU A 140 -22.73 -10.90 5.74
N GLU A 141 -22.18 -9.70 5.49
CA GLU A 141 -22.08 -9.11 4.15
C GLU A 141 -21.39 -10.03 3.14
N LEU A 142 -20.31 -10.69 3.55
CA LEU A 142 -19.51 -11.56 2.69
C LEU A 142 -20.00 -13.02 2.65
N GLY A 143 -21.00 -13.39 3.46
CA GLY A 143 -21.40 -14.78 3.67
C GLY A 143 -20.31 -15.63 4.35
N LEU A 144 -19.44 -15.01 5.14
CA LEU A 144 -18.27 -15.62 5.78
C LEU A 144 -18.49 -15.78 7.29
N ALA A 145 -19.41 -16.67 7.68
CA ALA A 145 -19.73 -16.93 9.10
C ALA A 145 -18.51 -17.30 9.97
N TRP A 146 -17.42 -17.76 9.36
CA TRP A 146 -16.16 -18.11 10.03
C TRP A 146 -15.23 -16.92 10.32
N LEU A 147 -15.50 -15.72 9.78
CA LEU A 147 -14.60 -14.56 9.92
C LEU A 147 -14.32 -14.18 11.39
N PRO A 148 -15.32 -14.11 12.31
CA PRO A 148 -15.06 -13.87 13.73
C PRO A 148 -14.06 -14.87 14.34
N GLU A 149 -14.23 -16.15 14.04
CA GLU A 149 -13.37 -17.21 14.59
C GLU A 149 -11.95 -17.13 14.03
N ARG A 150 -11.79 -16.73 12.77
CA ARG A 150 -10.47 -16.45 12.20
C ARG A 150 -9.79 -15.24 12.87
N CYS A 151 -10.54 -14.21 13.26
CA CYS A 151 -9.97 -13.10 14.03
C CYS A 151 -9.46 -13.59 15.40
N ARG A 152 -10.28 -14.35 16.13
CA ARG A 152 -9.91 -14.97 17.43
C ARG A 152 -8.70 -15.89 17.33
N THR A 153 -8.61 -16.67 16.27
CA THR A 153 -7.46 -17.56 16.00
C THR A 153 -6.17 -16.75 15.81
N THR A 154 -6.23 -15.67 15.03
CA THR A 154 -5.07 -14.80 14.80
C THR A 154 -4.66 -14.05 16.07
N GLU A 155 -5.62 -13.52 16.83
CA GLU A 155 -5.37 -12.91 18.13
C GLU A 155 -4.64 -13.89 19.06
N THR A 156 -5.16 -15.12 19.19
CA THR A 156 -4.53 -16.18 20.00
C THR A 156 -3.12 -16.51 19.52
N TYR A 157 -2.89 -16.54 18.20
CA TYR A 157 -1.55 -16.73 17.64
C TYR A 157 -0.62 -15.58 18.06
N LEU A 158 -1.08 -14.33 18.00
CA LEU A 158 -0.28 -13.14 18.31
C LEU A 158 -0.11 -12.86 19.80
N ALA A 159 -0.90 -13.49 20.67
CA ALA A 159 -0.81 -13.34 22.14
C ALA A 159 0.43 -13.99 22.78
N ARG A 160 1.34 -14.55 21.99
CA ARG A 160 2.63 -15.08 22.46
C ARG A 160 3.64 -13.95 22.63
N ASP A 161 4.77 -14.24 23.28
CA ASP A 161 5.89 -13.30 23.28
C ASP A 161 6.41 -13.15 21.85
N LEU A 162 6.34 -11.93 21.30
CA LEU A 162 6.78 -11.57 19.96
C LEU A 162 8.00 -10.64 19.99
N GLY A 163 8.61 -10.43 21.16
CA GLY A 163 9.73 -9.51 21.33
C GLY A 163 9.34 -8.16 21.95
N PRO A 164 10.34 -7.39 22.43
CA PRO A 164 10.14 -6.29 23.36
C PRO A 164 9.43 -5.05 22.77
N ASN A 165 9.52 -4.84 21.46
CA ASN A 165 8.96 -3.71 20.73
C ASN A 165 7.72 -4.07 19.90
N VAL A 166 7.08 -5.21 20.20
CA VAL A 166 5.84 -5.63 19.53
C VAL A 166 4.64 -5.32 20.42
N CYS A 167 3.68 -4.59 19.86
CA CYS A 167 2.40 -4.33 20.49
C CYS A 167 1.28 -4.88 19.59
N VAL A 168 0.46 -5.75 20.18
CA VAL A 168 -0.74 -6.30 19.54
C VAL A 168 -1.96 -5.75 20.28
N ARG A 169 -2.96 -5.31 19.52
CA ARG A 169 -4.26 -4.84 20.00
C ARG A 169 -5.37 -5.44 19.15
N THR A 170 -6.56 -5.54 19.72
CA THR A 170 -7.78 -5.79 18.96
C THR A 170 -8.46 -4.47 18.59
N HIS A 171 -9.32 -4.47 17.57
CA HIS A 171 -10.11 -3.29 17.21
C HIS A 171 -11.57 -3.59 16.88
N SER A 172 -12.45 -2.64 17.22
CA SER A 172 -13.89 -2.72 16.94
C SER A 172 -14.35 -1.87 15.74
N THR A 173 -13.40 -1.26 15.02
CA THR A 173 -13.67 -0.31 13.94
C THR A 173 -14.07 -0.99 12.62
N THR A 174 -15.03 -0.39 11.89
CA THR A 174 -15.34 -0.76 10.50
C THR A 174 -14.20 -0.38 9.56
N LEU A 175 -13.61 -1.37 8.90
CA LEU A 175 -12.52 -1.14 7.94
C LEU A 175 -13.02 -0.91 6.51
N TYR A 176 -12.52 0.16 5.89
CA TYR A 176 -12.64 0.43 4.45
C TYR A 176 -11.41 -0.08 3.68
N ALA A 177 -10.31 -0.32 4.38
CA ALA A 177 -9.10 -0.94 3.86
C ALA A 177 -8.37 -1.66 4.99
N SER A 178 -7.57 -2.65 4.63
CA SER A 178 -6.51 -3.18 5.48
C SER A 178 -5.19 -2.51 5.09
N GLU A 179 -4.36 -2.26 6.09
CA GLU A 179 -3.11 -1.51 5.90
C GLU A 179 -1.91 -2.34 6.35
N PHE A 180 -0.84 -2.30 5.55
CA PHE A 180 0.43 -2.97 5.87
C PHE A 180 1.59 -2.03 5.58
N ARG A 181 2.16 -1.45 6.64
CA ARG A 181 3.31 -0.56 6.58
C ARG A 181 4.60 -1.30 6.85
N PHE A 182 5.60 -1.00 6.04
CA PHE A 182 6.98 -1.46 6.15
C PHE A 182 7.89 -0.24 5.93
N ASP A 183 8.27 0.43 7.01
CA ASP A 183 8.99 1.71 6.99
C ASP A 183 8.27 2.79 6.14
N ASP A 184 8.80 3.05 4.95
CA ASP A 184 8.36 4.07 3.99
C ASP A 184 7.52 3.49 2.85
N THR A 185 7.26 2.18 2.90
CA THR A 185 6.33 1.49 2.00
C THR A 185 5.04 1.17 2.75
N LEU A 186 3.89 1.53 2.17
CA LEU A 186 2.57 1.26 2.72
C LEU A 186 1.70 0.57 1.67
N LEU A 187 1.12 -0.57 2.03
CA LEU A 187 0.16 -1.28 1.21
C LEU A 187 -1.25 -1.04 1.72
N ILE A 188 -2.12 -0.55 0.85
CA ILE A 188 -3.54 -0.32 1.11
C ILE A 188 -4.34 -1.36 0.36
N ASN A 189 -4.81 -2.39 1.07
CA ASN A 189 -5.74 -3.36 0.52
C ASN A 189 -7.15 -2.85 0.72
N THR A 190 -7.73 -2.24 -0.32
CA THR A 190 -9.07 -1.65 -0.25
C THR A 190 -10.13 -2.74 -0.07
N HIS A 191 -11.20 -2.45 0.65
CA HIS A 191 -12.31 -3.39 0.82
C HIS A 191 -13.47 -2.92 -0.04
N ALA A 192 -13.75 -3.67 -1.12
CA ALA A 192 -14.97 -3.45 -1.89
C ALA A 192 -16.16 -4.15 -1.21
N TYR A 193 -17.33 -3.53 -1.32
CA TYR A 193 -18.58 -4.07 -0.78
C TYR A 193 -18.90 -5.43 -1.41
N GLY A 194 -19.20 -6.43 -0.59
CA GLY A 194 -19.52 -7.79 -1.05
C GLY A 194 -18.33 -8.57 -1.63
N VAL A 195 -17.12 -7.99 -1.66
CA VAL A 195 -15.91 -8.63 -2.21
C VAL A 195 -14.96 -9.00 -1.08
N TRP A 196 -14.40 -10.20 -1.17
CA TRP A 196 -13.43 -10.68 -0.19
C TRP A 196 -12.15 -9.83 -0.25
N ALA A 197 -11.53 -9.59 0.91
CA ALA A 197 -10.28 -8.83 0.96
C ALA A 197 -9.16 -9.44 0.10
N SER A 198 -9.16 -10.78 -0.05
CA SER A 198 -8.24 -11.51 -0.93
C SER A 198 -8.37 -11.16 -2.41
N GLU A 199 -9.57 -10.84 -2.86
CA GLU A 199 -9.91 -10.51 -4.26
C GLU A 199 -9.93 -9.01 -4.51
N SER A 200 -9.78 -8.20 -3.46
CA SER A 200 -9.77 -6.75 -3.58
C SER A 200 -8.36 -6.24 -3.95
N PRO A 201 -8.25 -5.12 -4.67
CA PRO A 201 -6.97 -4.60 -5.11
C PRO A 201 -6.11 -4.08 -3.95
N VAL A 202 -4.81 -3.94 -4.23
CA VAL A 202 -3.84 -3.38 -3.28
C VAL A 202 -3.06 -2.27 -3.94
N LEU A 203 -3.13 -1.07 -3.36
CA LEU A 203 -2.31 0.07 -3.75
C LEU A 203 -1.00 0.04 -2.97
N ARG A 204 0.12 0.25 -3.64
CA ARG A 204 1.43 0.44 -3.01
C ARG A 204 1.77 1.92 -2.99
N LEU A 205 2.11 2.43 -1.82
CA LEU A 205 2.66 3.77 -1.62
C LEU A 205 4.12 3.65 -1.18
N ASP A 206 5.03 4.40 -1.80
CA ASP A 206 6.49 4.33 -1.52
C ASP A 206 7.10 5.67 -1.07
N CYS A 207 6.28 6.71 -0.89
CA CYS A 207 6.73 8.03 -0.45
C CYS A 207 6.05 8.39 0.89
N ALA A 208 6.77 8.18 2.00
CA ALA A 208 6.29 8.47 3.35
C ALA A 208 5.86 9.94 3.51
N GLU A 209 6.62 10.87 2.92
CA GLU A 209 6.32 12.31 3.01
C GLU A 209 5.11 12.75 2.16
N SER A 210 4.56 11.85 1.32
CA SER A 210 3.42 12.19 0.49
C SER A 210 2.15 12.38 1.34
N PRO A 211 1.30 13.36 1.01
CA PRO A 211 0.02 13.56 1.71
C PRO A 211 -0.87 12.31 1.70
N LEU A 212 -0.80 11.50 0.64
CA LEU A 212 -1.57 10.26 0.52
C LEU A 212 -1.09 9.19 1.50
N PHE A 213 0.23 9.03 1.67
CA PHE A 213 0.77 8.11 2.67
C PHE A 213 0.38 8.57 4.08
N GLN A 214 0.58 9.86 4.38
CA GLN A 214 0.26 10.43 5.70
C GLN A 214 -1.23 10.29 6.02
N PHE A 215 -2.12 10.45 5.04
CA PHE A 215 -3.56 10.26 5.23
C PHE A 215 -3.91 8.86 5.78
N TYR A 216 -3.32 7.80 5.21
CA TYR A 216 -3.54 6.43 5.68
C TYR A 216 -2.78 6.14 6.98
N ALA A 217 -1.54 6.63 7.14
CA ALA A 217 -0.83 6.51 8.41
C ALA A 217 -1.60 7.15 9.57
N ASP A 218 -2.21 8.33 9.36
CA ASP A 218 -3.09 8.97 10.33
C ASP A 218 -4.37 8.17 10.58
N ALA A 219 -4.90 7.48 9.56
CA ALA A 219 -6.06 6.61 9.71
C ALA A 219 -5.73 5.39 10.59
N PHE A 220 -4.57 4.77 10.37
CA PHE A 220 -4.04 3.75 11.26
C PHE A 220 -3.92 4.27 12.70
N ASP A 221 -3.32 5.45 12.89
CA ASP A 221 -3.11 6.03 14.23
C ASP A 221 -4.41 6.38 14.95
N ARG A 222 -5.46 6.77 14.22
CA ARG A 222 -6.82 6.94 14.77
C ARG A 222 -7.38 5.62 15.31
N VAL A 223 -7.27 4.53 14.56
CA VAL A 223 -7.70 3.21 15.06
C VAL A 223 -6.82 2.79 16.24
N TRP A 224 -5.51 2.96 16.13
CA TRP A 224 -4.56 2.61 17.19
C TRP A 224 -4.84 3.35 18.51
N GLY A 225 -5.10 4.65 18.44
CA GLY A 225 -5.34 5.50 19.61
C GLY A 225 -6.68 5.24 20.31
N ASN A 226 -7.68 4.73 19.60
CA ASN A 226 -9.00 4.41 20.15
C ASN A 226 -9.03 3.07 20.91
N GLU A 227 -8.07 2.18 20.65
CA GLU A 227 -8.05 0.84 21.23
C GLU A 227 -7.18 0.77 22.49
N THR A 228 -7.57 -0.12 23.43
CA THR A 228 -6.92 -0.24 24.75
C THR A 228 -5.58 -0.98 24.68
N LEU A 229 -4.74 -0.74 25.71
CA LEU A 229 -3.42 -1.30 26.05
C LEU A 229 -2.93 -2.48 25.21
N CYS A 230 -1.66 -2.39 24.80
CA CYS A 230 -0.91 -3.51 24.23
C CYS A 230 -1.13 -4.78 25.06
N LEU A 231 -1.31 -5.92 24.39
CA LEU A 231 -1.17 -7.24 25.01
C LEU A 231 0.25 -7.33 25.58
N ALA A 232 0.44 -6.87 26.82
CA ALA A 232 1.74 -6.75 27.44
C ALA A 232 2.16 -8.11 28.00
N ILE A 233 3.31 -8.60 27.56
CA ILE A 233 4.01 -9.67 28.25
C ILE A 233 5.18 -9.01 28.98
N SER A 234 5.31 -9.33 30.27
CA SER A 234 6.30 -8.74 31.17
C SER A 234 7.73 -8.91 30.62
N PRO A 235 8.60 -7.88 30.67
CA PRO A 235 9.95 -7.99 30.15
C PRO A 235 10.81 -8.90 31.04
N GLY A 236 11.39 -9.94 30.44
CA GLY A 236 12.51 -10.69 31.02
C GLY A 236 13.83 -9.90 30.95
N PRO A 237 14.79 -10.12 31.86
CA PRO A 237 16.02 -9.33 31.93
C PRO A 237 16.91 -9.58 30.71
N GLY A 238 17.50 -8.49 30.22
CA GLY A 238 18.02 -8.38 28.87
C GLY A 238 19.19 -9.30 28.50
N SER A 239 19.34 -9.51 27.20
CA SER A 239 20.54 -10.11 26.64
C SER A 239 20.92 -9.45 25.32
N GLN A 240 22.20 -9.06 25.27
CA GLN A 240 22.87 -8.38 24.17
C GLN A 240 22.72 -9.14 22.84
N CYS A 241 22.23 -8.43 21.82
CA CYS A 241 22.07 -8.96 20.47
C CYS A 241 23.45 -9.16 19.80
N ARG A 242 23.90 -10.42 19.70
CA ARG A 242 25.02 -10.81 18.83
C ARG A 242 24.48 -11.09 17.44
N SER A 243 24.97 -10.36 16.45
CA SER A 243 24.64 -10.52 15.03
C SER A 243 24.89 -11.96 14.55
N LYS A 244 23.82 -12.68 14.16
CA LYS A 244 23.90 -13.87 13.30
C LYS A 244 23.20 -13.60 11.97
N SER A 245 23.79 -12.73 11.17
CA SER A 245 23.52 -12.67 9.74
C SER A 245 24.20 -13.91 9.10
N GLY A 246 23.42 -14.94 8.74
CA GLY A 246 24.00 -16.12 8.09
C GLY A 246 23.15 -17.41 7.99
N ALA A 247 21.98 -17.50 8.64
CA ALA A 247 21.22 -18.76 8.67
C ALA A 247 20.08 -18.88 7.64
N LEU A 248 19.65 -17.79 6.97
CA LEU A 248 18.50 -17.82 6.05
C LEU A 248 18.82 -18.35 4.63
N ARG A 249 20.07 -18.73 4.32
CA ARG A 249 20.48 -19.16 2.96
C ARG A 249 20.59 -20.68 2.74
N ARG A 250 20.24 -21.54 3.69
CA ARG A 250 20.55 -22.99 3.59
C ARG A 250 19.37 -23.97 3.49
N LYS A 251 18.13 -23.50 3.29
CA LYS A 251 16.97 -24.41 3.11
C LYS A 251 16.36 -24.45 1.69
N ILE A 252 16.91 -23.71 0.73
CA ILE A 252 16.41 -23.68 -0.67
C ILE A 252 17.26 -24.53 -1.63
N ALA A 253 18.36 -25.15 -1.17
CA ALA A 253 19.31 -25.86 -2.05
C ALA A 253 19.40 -27.39 -1.88
N SER A 254 18.47 -28.06 -1.18
CA SER A 254 18.57 -29.51 -0.94
C SER A 254 17.36 -30.35 -1.38
N GLY A 255 16.47 -29.81 -2.21
CA GLY A 255 15.31 -30.53 -2.74
C GLY A 255 15.40 -30.79 -4.24
N GLY A 256 16.37 -31.59 -4.70
CA GLY A 256 16.50 -31.86 -6.13
C GLY A 256 17.56 -32.91 -6.46
N GLY A 257 17.19 -34.18 -6.35
CA GLY A 257 17.92 -35.25 -7.04
C GLY A 257 17.85 -36.60 -6.34
N HIS A 258 16.92 -37.46 -6.79
CA HIS A 258 17.26 -38.85 -7.08
C HIS A 258 16.37 -39.40 -8.20
N ARG A 259 17.06 -39.89 -9.25
CA ARG A 259 16.53 -40.63 -10.39
C ARG A 259 16.36 -42.11 -10.02
N SER A 260 15.34 -42.72 -10.59
CA SER A 260 15.33 -44.03 -11.25
C SER A 260 16.16 -45.18 -10.66
N ALA A 261 15.47 -46.15 -10.09
CA ALA A 261 15.48 -47.57 -10.50
C ALA A 261 14.18 -48.22 -10.01
#